data_AF-A0A4Q9H6U8-F1
#
_entry.id   AF-A0A4Q9H6U8-F1
#
_cell.length_a   1.000
_cell.length_b   1.000
_cell.length_c   1.000
_cell.angle_alpha   90.00
_cell.angle_beta   90.00
_cell.angle_gamma   90.00
#
_symmetry.space_group_name_H-M   'P 1'
#
loop_
_entity.id
_entity.type
_entity.pdbx_description
1 polymer ?
#
loop_
_entity_poly.entity_id
_entity_poly.type
_entity_poly.pdbx_seq_one_letter_code
_entity_poly.pdbx_strand_id
1 'polypeptide(L)'
;MKEVTIKYKSNKTLEALKELGKYLNFSVADDKAKVKIKKEESINGIPVIVGDASIDISELHDVFTGKDFNAEQLRNTAWQRKK
;
A
#
# COMPACT_ATOMS: atom_id res chain seq x y z
N MET A 1 -13.69 -21.51 12.79
CA MET A 1 -12.38 -22.17 12.57
C MET A 1 -11.53 -21.92 13.81
N LYS A 2 -10.78 -22.90 14.31
CA LYS A 2 -9.91 -22.68 15.48
C LYS A 2 -8.56 -22.18 14.98
N GLU A 3 -8.11 -21.05 15.50
CA GLU A 3 -6.85 -20.41 15.11
C GLU A 3 -5.87 -20.48 16.28
N VAL A 4 -4.60 -20.77 15.98
CA VAL A 4 -3.52 -20.85 16.98
C VAL A 4 -2.29 -20.16 16.42
N THR A 5 -1.69 -19.29 17.22
CA THR A 5 -0.43 -18.62 16.88
C THR A 5 0.75 -19.44 17.39
N ILE A 6 1.64 -19.86 16.49
CA ILE A 6 2.85 -20.61 16.83
C ILE A 6 4.05 -19.67 16.70
N LYS A 7 4.77 -19.44 17.80
CA LYS A 7 6.06 -18.75 17.79
C LYS A 7 7.17 -19.74 17.46
N TYR A 8 8.01 -19.43 16.48
CA TYR A 8 9.14 -20.24 16.07
C TYR A 8 10.38 -19.37 15.91
N LYS A 9 11.57 -19.96 16.12
CA LYS A 9 12.86 -19.24 16.07
C LYS A 9 13.56 -19.34 14.72
N SER A 10 13.27 -20.38 13.93
CA SER A 10 14.01 -20.67 12.69
C SER A 10 13.10 -20.64 11.45
N ASN A 11 13.63 -20.15 10.33
CA ASN A 11 12.91 -20.15 9.05
C ASN A 11 12.63 -21.58 8.55
N LYS A 12 13.51 -22.54 8.86
CA LYS A 12 13.30 -23.96 8.53
C LYS A 12 12.03 -24.52 9.17
N THR A 13 11.68 -24.05 10.37
CA THR A 13 10.43 -24.44 11.06
C THR A 13 9.20 -23.94 10.32
N LEU A 14 9.24 -22.74 9.76
CA LEU A 14 8.13 -22.20 8.96
C LEU A 14 7.92 -23.00 7.67
N GLU A 15 9.00 -23.40 6.99
CA GLU A 15 8.91 -24.24 5.80
C GLU A 15 8.27 -25.59 6.10
N ALA A 16 8.70 -26.26 7.17
CA ALA A 16 8.10 -27.52 7.62
C ALA A 16 6.61 -27.36 7.97
N LEU A 17 6.22 -26.26 8.64
CA LEU A 17 4.81 -25.97 8.95
C LEU A 17 3.97 -25.77 7.69
N LYS A 18 4.50 -25.07 6.67
CA LYS A 18 3.83 -24.88 5.38
C LYS A 18 3.66 -26.22 4.65
N GLU A 19 4.64 -27.11 4.74
CA GLU A 19 4.58 -28.43 4.13
C GLU A 19 3.54 -29.32 4.82
N LEU A 20 3.51 -29.34 6.15
CA LEU A 20 2.49 -30.04 6.94
C LEU A 20 1.07 -29.51 6.66
N GLY A 21 0.94 -28.19 6.42
CA GLY A 21 -0.33 -27.56 6.05
C GLY A 21 -1.00 -28.18 4.82
N LYS A 22 -0.20 -28.68 3.86
CA LYS A 22 -0.72 -29.34 2.65
C LYS A 22 -1.48 -30.64 2.97
N TYR A 23 -1.07 -31.35 4.01
CA TYR A 23 -1.66 -32.64 4.39
C TYR A 23 -2.78 -32.48 5.43
N LEU A 24 -2.65 -31.48 6.31
CA LEU A 24 -3.54 -31.27 7.44
C LEU A 24 -4.62 -30.19 7.19
N ASN A 25 -4.68 -29.68 5.96
CA ASN A 25 -5.68 -28.72 5.48
C ASN A 25 -5.77 -27.44 6.34
N PHE A 26 -4.63 -26.96 6.83
CA PHE A 26 -4.51 -25.65 7.46
C PHE A 26 -3.62 -24.73 6.61
N SER A 27 -3.92 -23.44 6.62
CA SER A 27 -3.13 -22.41 5.96
C SER A 27 -2.37 -21.57 6.99
N VAL A 28 -1.18 -21.11 6.61
CA VAL A 28 -0.40 -20.17 7.42
C VAL A 28 -0.69 -18.77 6.90
N ALA A 29 -1.35 -17.95 7.73
CA ALA A 29 -1.52 -16.53 7.46
C ALA A 29 -0.26 -15.77 7.85
N ASP A 30 0.21 -14.87 6.99
CA ASP A 30 1.34 -13.99 7.27
C ASP A 30 0.81 -12.57 7.47
N ASP A 31 0.71 -12.14 8.73
CA ASP A 31 0.19 -10.82 9.09
C ASP A 31 1.08 -9.68 8.54
N LYS A 32 2.33 -9.98 8.16
CA LYS A 32 3.27 -9.03 7.58
C LYS A 32 3.24 -8.99 6.05
N ALA A 33 2.52 -9.89 5.38
CA ALA A 33 2.32 -9.85 3.93
C ALA A 33 1.25 -8.82 3.52
N LYS A 34 1.36 -7.59 4.04
CA LYS A 34 0.79 -6.38 3.43
C LYS A 34 1.98 -5.75 2.72
N VAL A 35 2.09 -5.67 1.40
CA VAL A 35 1.14 -5.10 0.46
C VAL A 35 1.34 -5.84 -0.87
N LYS A 36 0.38 -6.67 -1.30
CA LYS A 36 0.26 -6.92 -2.75
C LYS A 36 -0.18 -5.58 -3.33
N ILE A 37 0.75 -4.86 -3.95
CA ILE A 37 0.47 -3.68 -4.77
C ILE A 37 -0.51 -4.18 -5.85
N LYS A 38 -1.80 -3.98 -5.59
CA LYS A 38 -2.88 -4.36 -6.50
C LYS A 38 -3.12 -3.16 -7.39
N LYS A 39 -3.01 -3.44 -8.69
CA LYS A 39 -3.31 -2.61 -9.86
C LYS A 39 -2.36 -1.44 -10.07
N GLU A 40 -1.57 -1.59 -11.14
CA GLU A 40 -1.23 -0.46 -12.00
C GLU A 40 -2.54 0.15 -12.49
N GLU A 41 -3.07 1.13 -11.78
CA GLU A 41 -4.15 1.95 -12.28
C GLU A 41 -3.52 2.98 -13.22
N SER A 42 -4.02 3.15 -14.43
CA SER A 42 -3.55 4.20 -15.33
C SER A 42 -4.62 5.25 -15.47
N ILE A 43 -4.23 6.52 -15.30
CA ILE A 43 -5.07 7.67 -15.60
C ILE A 43 -4.50 8.29 -16.89
N ASN A 44 -5.29 8.28 -17.97
CA ASN A 44 -4.91 8.83 -19.27
C ASN A 44 -3.59 8.26 -19.84
N GLY A 45 -3.33 6.96 -19.65
CA GLY A 45 -2.11 6.30 -20.12
C GLY A 45 -0.87 6.54 -19.27
N ILE A 46 -0.99 7.27 -18.15
CA ILE A 46 0.08 7.46 -17.17
C ILE A 46 -0.11 6.42 -16.06
N PRO A 47 0.88 5.54 -15.81
CA PRO A 47 0.80 4.56 -14.73
C PRO A 47 0.82 5.27 -13.37
N VAL A 48 -0.20 4.99 -12.55
CA VAL A 48 -0.35 5.47 -11.18
C VAL A 48 0.05 4.35 -10.25
N ILE A 49 1.06 4.60 -9.44
CA ILE A 49 1.48 3.71 -8.36
C ILE A 49 0.76 4.18 -7.11
N VAL A 50 -0.06 3.30 -6.53
CA VAL A 50 -0.76 3.59 -5.27
C VAL A 50 0.28 3.74 -4.17
N GLY A 51 0.33 4.93 -3.56
CA GLY A 51 1.21 5.22 -2.43
C GLY A 51 0.81 4.43 -1.18
N ASP A 52 1.77 4.23 -0.28
CA ASP A 52 1.50 3.62 1.01
C ASP A 52 0.61 4.53 1.87
N ALA A 53 -0.61 4.06 2.17
CA ALA A 53 -1.59 4.80 2.95
C ALA A 53 -1.21 5.00 4.43
N SER A 54 -0.14 4.34 4.90
CA SER A 54 0.40 4.55 6.25
C SER A 54 1.39 5.71 6.35
N ILE A 55 1.80 6.28 5.21
CA ILE A 55 2.66 7.47 5.18
C ILE A 55 1.81 8.69 5.52
N ASP A 56 2.23 9.45 6.53
CA ASP A 56 1.62 10.72 6.88
C ASP A 56 1.93 11.76 5.79
N ILE A 57 0.89 12.16 5.06
CA ILE A 57 0.94 13.16 4.00
C ILE A 57 0.38 14.51 4.45
N SER A 58 0.14 14.71 5.74
CA SER A 58 -0.46 15.95 6.27
C SER A 58 0.40 17.18 5.93
N GLU A 59 1.72 17.07 6.02
CA GLU A 59 2.63 18.17 5.64
C GLU A 59 2.58 18.47 4.14
N LEU A 60 2.43 17.45 3.29
CA LEU A 60 2.25 17.63 1.85
C LEU A 60 0.91 18.31 1.56
N HIS A 61 -0.15 17.93 2.29
CA HIS A 61 -1.45 18.57 2.19
C HIS A 61 -1.32 20.07 2.45
N ASP A 62 -0.60 20.51 3.48
CA ASP A 62 -0.39 21.93 3.76
C ASP A 62 0.44 22.64 2.68
N VAL A 63 1.43 21.97 2.09
CA VAL A 63 2.20 22.53 0.95
C VAL A 63 1.32 22.72 -0.29
N PHE A 64 0.38 21.80 -0.55
CA PHE A 64 -0.51 21.87 -1.70
C PHE A 64 -1.80 22.67 -1.46
N THR A 65 -2.26 22.79 -0.21
CA THR A 65 -3.56 23.39 0.17
C THR A 65 -3.44 24.60 1.08
N GLY A 66 -2.24 24.98 1.52
CA GLY A 66 -1.98 26.11 2.44
C GLY A 66 -2.33 27.50 1.92
N LYS A 67 -3.12 27.59 0.85
CA LYS A 67 -3.66 28.82 0.27
C LYS A 67 -5.15 28.76 -0.06
N ASP A 68 -5.89 27.74 0.40
CA ASP A 68 -7.32 27.55 0.10
C ASP A 68 -7.64 27.59 -1.41
N PHE A 69 -6.70 27.18 -2.26
CA PHE A 69 -6.92 27.14 -3.70
C PHE A 69 -7.49 25.78 -4.10
N ASN A 70 -8.64 25.81 -4.77
CA ASN A 70 -9.15 24.65 -5.49
C ASN A 70 -8.15 24.28 -6.61
N ALA A 71 -8.02 22.99 -6.94
CA ALA A 71 -7.16 22.49 -8.02
C ALA A 71 -7.39 23.22 -9.36
N GLU A 72 -8.64 23.60 -9.63
CA GLU A 72 -9.01 24.44 -10.78
C GLU A 72 -8.34 25.83 -10.74
N GLN A 73 -8.33 26.49 -9.58
CA GLN A 73 -7.72 27.80 -9.40
C GLN A 73 -6.19 27.74 -9.51
N LEU A 74 -5.54 26.70 -8.98
CA LEU A 74 -4.11 26.47 -9.13
C LEU A 74 -3.69 26.34 -10.60
N ARG A 75 -4.46 25.57 -11.37
CA ARG A 75 -4.24 25.37 -12.81
C ARG A 75 -4.33 26.70 -13.58
N ASN A 76 -5.26 27.56 -13.20
CA ASN A 76 -5.53 28.82 -13.88
C ASN A 76 -4.60 29.95 -13.44
N THR A 77 -4.07 29.94 -12.22
CA THR A 77 -3.27 31.06 -11.68
C THR A 77 -1.77 30.77 -11.66
N ALA A 78 -1.35 29.57 -11.25
CA ALA A 78 0.07 29.24 -11.03
C ALA A 78 0.69 28.47 -12.19
N TRP A 79 -0.09 27.64 -12.91
CA TRP A 79 0.41 26.76 -13.97
C TRP A 79 0.21 27.29 -15.40
N GLN A 80 -0.14 28.57 -15.54
CA GLN A 80 -0.13 29.23 -16.85
C GLN A 80 1.32 29.30 -17.36
N ARG A 81 1.60 28.64 -18.49
CA ARG A 81 2.86 28.87 -19.20
C ARG A 81 2.84 30.32 -19.70
N LYS A 82 3.81 31.13 -19.27
CA LYS A 82 4.04 32.44 -19.90
C LYS A 82 4.29 32.21 -21.39
N LYS A 83 3.50 32.87 -22.23
CA LYS A 83 3.71 32.94 -23.68
C LYS A 83 4.94 33.77 -23.99
#